data_AF-A0A7K3HEW7-F1
#
_entry.id   AF-A0A7K3HEW7-F1
#
_cell.length_a   1.000
_cell.length_b   1.000
_cell.length_c   1.000
_cell.angle_alpha   90.00
_cell.angle_beta   90.00
_cell.angle_gamma   90.00
#
_symmetry.space_group_name_H-M   'P 1'
#
loop_
_entity.id
_entity.type
_entity.pdbx_description
1 polymer ?
#
loop_
_entity_poly.entity_id
_entity_poly.type
_entity_poly.pdbx_seq_one_letter_code
_entity_poly.pdbx_strand_id
1 'polypeptide(L)'
;MVPHLDRLAERATRRRLELGLGVEPAARSAGISKDTWKRVERGARVRDTSYAHMERALGWAPGSCRLVLSGGEPVPVERAKADPEVVIASLPREEVEASIRQALESAAIAVTDLQASKIREMNERVLEDLRRRRLI
;
A
#
# COMPACT_ATOMS: atom_id res chain seq x y z
N MET A 1 21.49 1.60 16.58
CA MET A 1 21.48 2.38 15.31
C MET A 1 20.91 3.75 15.61
N VAL A 2 21.62 4.83 15.26
CA VAL A 2 21.16 6.21 15.51
C VAL A 2 20.19 6.60 14.38
N PRO A 3 18.95 7.05 14.68
CA PRO A 3 18.00 7.43 13.64
C PRO A 3 18.48 8.62 12.82
N HIS A 4 18.37 8.56 11.48
CA HIS A 4 18.77 9.63 10.57
C HIS A 4 17.72 10.75 10.46
N LEU A 5 17.45 11.45 11.57
CA LEU A 5 16.40 12.47 11.65
C LEU A 5 16.65 13.69 10.73
N ASP A 6 17.89 14.15 10.64
CA ASP A 6 18.26 15.29 9.78
C ASP A 6 18.05 14.97 8.30
N ARG A 7 18.32 13.71 7.90
CA ARG A 7 18.04 13.25 6.53
C ARG A 7 16.54 13.24 6.25
N LEU A 8 15.73 12.75 7.19
CA LEU A 8 14.28 12.79 7.05
C LEU A 8 13.77 14.24 6.93
N ALA A 9 14.30 15.15 7.76
CA ALA A 9 13.96 16.56 7.72
C ALA A 9 14.26 17.19 6.36
N GLU A 10 15.46 16.94 5.82
CA GLU A 10 15.87 17.43 4.51
C GLU A 10 14.98 16.89 3.38
N ARG A 11 14.74 15.56 3.36
CA ARG A 11 13.91 14.91 2.33
C ARG A 11 12.46 15.35 2.37
N ALA A 12 11.88 15.47 3.57
CA ALA A 12 10.50 15.93 3.74
C ALA A 12 10.35 17.39 3.31
N THR A 13 11.30 18.25 3.68
CA THR A 13 11.31 19.66 3.28
C THR A 13 11.42 19.80 1.77
N ARG A 14 12.39 19.11 1.16
CA ARG A 14 12.60 19.11 -0.30
C ARG A 14 11.34 18.66 -1.03
N ARG A 15 10.76 17.52 -0.64
CA ARG A 15 9.56 17.00 -1.27
C ARG A 15 8.36 17.95 -1.13
N ARG A 16 8.18 18.55 0.03
CA ARG A 16 7.10 19.53 0.23
C ARG A 16 7.25 20.71 -0.72
N LEU A 17 8.48 21.21 -0.91
CA LEU A 17 8.78 22.30 -1.84
C LEU A 17 8.60 21.88 -3.31
N GLU A 18 8.98 20.67 -3.70
CA GLU A 18 8.71 20.10 -5.04
C GLU A 18 7.20 20.06 -5.35
N LEU A 19 6.37 19.79 -4.34
CA LEU A 19 4.92 19.80 -4.45
C LEU A 19 4.30 21.22 -4.41
N GLY A 20 5.13 22.27 -4.26
CA GLY A 20 4.66 23.66 -4.15
C GLY A 20 3.87 23.94 -2.88
N LEU A 21 4.01 23.10 -1.84
CA LEU A 21 3.19 23.20 -0.64
C LEU A 21 3.85 24.08 0.43
N GLY A 22 3.08 25.03 0.95
CA GLY A 22 3.40 25.67 2.24
C GLY A 22 3.26 24.68 3.41
N VAL A 23 3.94 24.94 4.52
CA VAL A 23 3.87 24.09 5.74
C VAL A 23 2.44 23.96 6.26
N GLU A 24 1.67 25.05 6.25
CA GLU A 24 0.29 25.07 6.74
C GLU A 24 -0.66 24.21 5.88
N PRO A 25 -0.70 24.36 4.54
CA PRO A 25 -1.40 23.43 3.65
C PRO A 25 -0.98 21.97 3.83
N ALA A 26 0.33 21.71 3.94
CA ALA A 26 0.86 20.35 4.05
C ALA A 26 0.40 19.68 5.37
N ALA A 27 0.54 20.37 6.49
CA ALA A 27 0.08 19.90 7.80
C ALA A 27 -1.43 19.62 7.83
N ARG A 28 -2.22 20.53 7.25
CA ARG A 28 -3.67 20.37 7.09
C ARG A 28 -4.02 19.13 6.27
N SER A 29 -3.34 18.90 5.13
CA SER A 29 -3.58 17.72 4.29
C SER A 29 -3.20 16.41 4.97
N ALA A 30 -2.19 16.42 5.84
CA ALA A 30 -1.79 15.26 6.64
C ALA A 30 -2.73 15.03 7.84
N GLY A 31 -3.52 16.02 8.25
CA GLY A 31 -4.32 15.95 9.48
C GLY A 31 -3.49 16.05 10.75
N ILE A 32 -2.36 16.76 10.72
CA ILE A 32 -1.49 17.00 11.89
C ILE A 32 -1.31 18.50 12.15
N SER A 33 -0.90 18.88 13.36
CA SER A 33 -0.63 20.29 13.66
C SER A 33 0.59 20.82 12.89
N LYS A 34 0.55 22.11 12.52
CA LYS A 34 1.67 22.84 11.93
C LYS A 34 2.98 22.66 12.72
N ASP A 35 2.89 22.70 14.04
CA ASP A 35 4.07 22.54 14.91
C ASP A 35 4.64 21.12 14.87
N THR A 36 3.79 20.11 14.73
CA THR A 36 4.24 18.71 14.53
C THR A 36 4.97 18.58 13.20
N TRP A 37 4.43 19.18 12.13
CA TRP A 37 5.10 19.21 10.82
C TRP A 37 6.48 19.90 10.91
N LYS A 38 6.52 21.10 11.49
CA LYS A 38 7.78 21.84 11.67
C LYS A 38 8.78 21.10 12.54
N ARG A 39 8.34 20.29 13.51
CA ARG A 39 9.23 19.43 14.30
C ARG A 39 9.94 18.41 13.42
N VAL A 40 9.22 17.76 12.52
CA VAL A 40 9.84 16.81 11.56
C VAL A 40 10.84 17.53 10.66
N GLU A 41 10.49 18.68 10.09
CA GLU A 41 11.39 19.46 9.23
C GLU A 41 12.60 20.08 9.97
N ARG A 42 12.61 20.06 11.30
CA ARG A 42 13.76 20.44 12.14
C ARG A 42 14.57 19.25 12.66
N GLY A 43 14.29 18.03 12.18
CA GLY A 43 14.98 16.82 12.65
C GLY A 43 14.56 16.38 14.05
N ALA A 44 13.41 16.83 14.57
CA ALA A 44 12.92 16.41 15.87
C ALA A 44 12.09 15.12 15.75
N ARG A 45 12.31 14.19 16.69
CA ARG A 45 11.53 12.95 16.75
C ARG A 45 10.05 13.23 17.06
N VAL A 46 9.16 12.61 16.29
CA VAL A 46 7.71 12.65 16.49
C VAL A 46 7.14 11.24 16.68
N ARG A 47 5.82 11.14 16.91
CA ARG A 47 5.14 9.85 17.00
C ARG A 47 5.08 9.18 15.62
N ASP A 48 5.14 7.86 15.58
CA ASP A 48 5.11 7.11 14.31
C ASP A 48 3.84 7.36 13.49
N THR A 49 2.72 7.61 14.17
CA THR A 49 1.48 8.02 13.51
C THR A 49 1.65 9.31 12.71
N SER A 50 2.37 10.30 13.23
CA SER A 50 2.65 11.57 12.54
C SER A 50 3.48 11.35 11.27
N TYR A 51 4.44 10.41 11.28
CA TYR A 51 5.18 10.04 10.08
C TYR A 51 4.25 9.43 9.02
N ALA A 52 3.38 8.51 9.40
CA ALA A 52 2.41 7.92 8.47
C ALA A 52 1.43 8.95 7.89
N HIS A 53 1.03 9.95 8.67
CA HIS A 53 0.23 11.07 8.19
C HIS A 53 0.98 11.94 7.17
N MET A 54 2.26 12.22 7.43
CA MET A 54 3.11 12.99 6.50
C MET A 54 3.39 12.24 5.21
N GLU A 55 3.60 10.91 5.25
CA GLU A 55 3.81 10.09 4.06
C GLU A 55 2.67 10.28 3.04
N ARG A 56 1.42 10.29 3.50
CA ARG A 56 0.27 10.53 2.62
C ARG A 56 0.30 11.93 1.99
N ALA A 57 0.61 12.97 2.78
CA ALA A 57 0.67 14.34 2.29
C ALA A 57 1.83 14.60 1.32
N LEU A 58 2.95 13.90 1.50
CA LEU A 58 4.14 13.99 0.64
C LEU A 58 4.04 13.10 -0.61
N GLY A 59 2.99 12.30 -0.73
CA GLY A 59 2.86 11.30 -1.78
C GLY A 59 3.97 10.26 -1.71
N TRP A 60 4.29 9.78 -0.51
CA TRP A 60 5.24 8.71 -0.26
C TRP A 60 4.54 7.42 0.11
N ALA A 61 5.18 6.29 -0.20
CA ALA A 61 4.66 4.98 0.16
C ALA A 61 4.67 4.82 1.69
N PRO A 62 3.69 4.11 2.27
CA PRO A 62 3.69 3.81 3.70
C PRO A 62 5.01 3.20 4.18
N GLY A 63 5.58 3.74 5.25
CA GLY A 63 6.87 3.31 5.80
C GLY A 63 8.11 4.00 5.20
N SER A 64 7.95 4.89 4.22
CA SER A 64 9.06 5.67 3.64
C SER A 64 9.82 6.50 4.69
N CYS A 65 9.13 7.09 5.66
CA CYS A 65 9.80 7.83 6.75
C CYS A 65 10.68 6.89 7.57
N ARG A 66 10.21 5.66 7.87
CA ARG A 66 11.00 4.66 8.59
C ARG A 66 12.20 4.19 7.79
N LEU A 67 12.04 4.04 6.48
CA LEU A 67 13.12 3.68 5.57
C LEU A 67 14.23 4.76 5.59
N VAL A 68 13.85 6.04 5.51
CA VAL A 68 14.80 7.16 5.62
C VAL A 68 15.48 7.21 6.99
N LEU A 69 14.72 7.02 8.08
CA LEU A 69 15.29 6.96 9.43
C LEU A 69 16.31 5.83 9.60
N SER A 70 16.20 4.77 8.79
CA SER A 70 17.12 3.62 8.75
C SER A 70 18.27 3.81 7.74
N GLY A 71 18.34 4.97 7.07
CA GLY A 71 19.40 5.30 6.12
C GLY A 71 19.07 5.02 4.65
N GLY A 72 17.83 4.64 4.33
CA GLY A 72 17.34 4.52 2.96
C GLY A 72 16.85 5.84 2.37
N GLU A 73 16.15 5.76 1.25
CA GLU A 73 15.48 6.89 0.58
C GLU A 73 13.96 6.71 0.61
N PRO A 74 13.18 7.81 0.61
CA PRO A 74 11.72 7.70 0.55
C PRO A 74 11.29 7.19 -0.83
N VAL A 75 10.16 6.49 -0.87
CA VAL A 75 9.61 5.96 -2.13
C VAL A 75 8.42 6.84 -2.54
N PRO A 76 8.53 7.68 -3.59
CA PRO A 76 7.39 8.42 -4.11
C PRO A 76 6.34 7.46 -4.65
N VAL A 77 5.08 7.69 -4.28
CA VAL A 77 3.95 7.14 -5.00
C VAL A 77 3.63 8.13 -6.10
N GLU A 78 4.07 7.83 -7.32
CA GLU A 78 3.44 8.45 -8.48
C GLU A 78 1.97 8.04 -8.44
N ARG A 79 1.08 9.00 -8.18
CA ARG A 79 -0.27 8.84 -8.71
C ARG A 79 -0.03 8.67 -10.20
N ALA A 80 -0.26 7.46 -10.70
CA ALA A 80 -0.49 7.29 -12.11
C ALA A 80 -1.51 8.38 -12.46
N LYS A 81 -1.07 9.42 -13.19
CA LYS A 81 -1.96 9.97 -14.20
C LYS A 81 -2.44 8.72 -14.92
N ALA A 82 -3.73 8.61 -15.19
CA ALA A 82 -4.21 7.62 -16.13
C ALA A 82 -3.52 7.96 -17.47
N ASP A 83 -2.29 7.51 -17.59
CA ASP A 83 -1.56 7.43 -18.82
C ASP A 83 -2.29 6.28 -19.50
N PRO A 84 -3.04 6.55 -20.58
CA PRO A 84 -3.78 5.51 -21.26
C PRO A 84 -2.87 4.36 -21.73
N GLU A 85 -1.54 4.55 -21.73
CA GLU A 85 -0.55 3.51 -22.03
C GLU A 85 -0.04 2.73 -20.80
N VAL A 86 -0.26 3.21 -19.58
CA VAL A 86 0.09 2.44 -18.37
C VAL A 86 -1.05 1.46 -18.08
N VAL A 87 -0.89 0.26 -18.62
CA VAL A 87 -1.71 -0.90 -18.26
C VAL A 87 -1.34 -1.31 -16.83
N ILE A 88 -2.04 -0.75 -15.84
CA ILE A 88 -2.28 -1.49 -14.60
C ILE A 88 -3.03 -2.73 -15.06
N ALA A 89 -2.43 -3.92 -14.94
CA ALA A 89 -3.10 -5.17 -15.26
C ALA A 89 -4.30 -5.33 -14.32
N SER A 90 -5.41 -4.70 -14.68
CA SER A 90 -6.72 -4.93 -14.12
C SER A 90 -7.23 -6.17 -14.81
N LEU A 91 -6.80 -7.33 -14.33
CA LEU A 91 -7.41 -8.58 -14.76
C LEU A 91 -8.92 -8.47 -14.49
N PRO A 92 -9.78 -8.70 -15.48
CA PRO A 92 -11.21 -8.86 -15.25
C PRO A 92 -11.41 -9.84 -14.11
N ARG A 93 -12.38 -9.58 -13.25
CA ARG A 93 -12.71 -10.47 -12.12
C ARG A 93 -12.84 -11.93 -12.56
N GLU A 94 -13.37 -12.14 -13.75
CA GLU A 94 -13.52 -13.46 -14.39
C GLU A 94 -12.17 -14.19 -14.62
N GLU A 95 -11.12 -13.49 -15.02
CA GLU A 95 -9.78 -14.07 -15.23
C GLU A 95 -9.08 -14.39 -13.92
N VAL A 96 -9.28 -13.56 -12.89
CA VAL A 96 -8.80 -13.82 -11.53
C VAL A 96 -9.49 -15.05 -10.95
N GLU A 97 -10.82 -15.16 -11.12
CA GLU A 97 -11.60 -16.32 -10.70
C GLU A 97 -11.18 -17.61 -11.42
N ALA A 98 -10.91 -17.53 -12.72
CA ALA A 98 -10.39 -18.66 -13.49
C ALA A 98 -9.02 -19.13 -12.98
N SER A 99 -8.12 -18.19 -12.69
CA SER A 99 -6.78 -18.50 -12.16
C SER A 99 -6.84 -19.12 -10.75
N ILE A 100 -7.71 -18.60 -9.89
CA ILE A 100 -7.93 -19.16 -8.54
C ILE A 100 -8.48 -20.59 -8.63
N ARG A 101 -9.44 -20.83 -9.52
CA ARG A 101 -10.00 -22.17 -9.77
C ARG A 101 -8.92 -23.15 -10.21
N GLN A 102 -8.07 -22.76 -11.17
CA GLN A 102 -7.00 -23.61 -11.67
C GLN A 102 -5.97 -23.96 -10.58
N ALA A 103 -5.63 -22.99 -9.72
CA ALA A 103 -4.73 -23.22 -8.59
C ALA A 103 -5.35 -24.19 -7.56
N LEU A 104 -6.65 -24.06 -7.28
CA LEU A 104 -7.38 -24.96 -6.39
C LEU A 104 -7.51 -26.38 -6.97
N GLU A 105 -7.77 -26.52 -8.27
CA GLU A 105 -7.81 -27.84 -8.95
C GLU A 105 -6.45 -28.53 -8.91
N SER A 106 -5.37 -27.78 -9.15
CA SER A 106 -4.00 -28.29 -9.06
C SER A 106 -3.66 -28.74 -7.64
N ALA A 107 -4.09 -27.97 -6.63
CA ALA A 107 -3.93 -28.33 -5.23
C ALA A 107 -4.80 -29.53 -4.83
N ALA A 108 -6.02 -29.65 -5.36
CA ALA A 108 -6.92 -30.78 -5.11
C ALA A 108 -6.36 -32.10 -5.69
N ILE A 109 -5.74 -32.05 -6.87
CA ILE A 109 -5.01 -33.18 -7.47
C ILE A 109 -3.81 -33.57 -6.60
N ALA A 110 -3.12 -32.60 -5.98
CA ALA A 110 -1.95 -32.85 -5.14
C ALA A 110 -2.28 -33.37 -3.73
N VAL A 111 -3.44 -33.03 -3.17
CA VAL A 111 -3.78 -33.31 -1.77
C VAL A 111 -4.65 -34.54 -1.58
N THR A 112 -5.32 -35.05 -2.63
CA THR A 112 -6.17 -36.24 -2.47
C THR A 112 -6.37 -37.03 -3.77
N ASP A 113 -6.38 -38.36 -3.65
CA ASP A 113 -6.79 -39.33 -4.68
C ASP A 113 -8.32 -39.29 -4.90
N LEU A 114 -8.87 -38.11 -5.20
CA LEU A 114 -10.29 -37.87 -5.41
C LEU A 114 -10.63 -38.01 -6.90
N GLN A 115 -11.65 -38.81 -7.19
CA GLN A 115 -12.24 -38.87 -8.53
C GLN A 115 -12.73 -37.48 -8.97
N ALA A 116 -12.54 -37.14 -10.25
CA ALA A 116 -12.89 -35.83 -10.81
C ALA A 116 -14.36 -35.40 -10.57
N SER A 117 -15.27 -36.36 -10.40
CA SER A 117 -16.66 -36.12 -9.98
C SER A 117 -16.77 -35.52 -8.57
N LYS A 118 -15.91 -35.95 -7.65
CA LYS A 118 -15.89 -35.50 -6.25
C LYS A 118 -15.25 -34.13 -6.09
N ILE A 119 -14.26 -33.79 -6.93
CA ILE A 119 -13.65 -32.45 -7.00
C ILE A 119 -14.69 -31.41 -7.43
N ARG A 120 -15.51 -31.71 -8.45
CA ARG A 120 -16.58 -30.81 -8.90
C ARG A 120 -17.64 -30.56 -7.82
N GLU A 121 -18.11 -31.62 -7.16
CA GLU A 121 -19.09 -31.51 -6.06
C GLU A 121 -18.54 -30.65 -4.90
N MET A 122 -17.27 -30.82 -4.56
CA MET A 122 -16.63 -30.05 -3.50
C MET A 122 -16.47 -28.57 -3.88
N ASN A 123 -16.06 -28.29 -5.12
CA ASN A 123 -15.94 -26.92 -5.63
C ASN A 123 -17.28 -26.18 -5.64
N GLU A 124 -18.37 -26.86 -6.02
CA GLU A 124 -19.72 -26.27 -6.00
C GLU A 124 -20.14 -25.87 -4.58
N ARG A 125 -19.92 -26.75 -3.58
CA ARG A 125 -20.23 -26.43 -2.18
C ARG A 125 -19.44 -25.24 -1.63
N VAL A 126 -18.16 -25.13 -1.98
CA VAL A 126 -17.32 -24.02 -1.52
C VAL A 126 -17.80 -22.69 -2.14
N LEU A 127 -18.15 -22.68 -3.43
CA LEU A 127 -18.68 -21.50 -4.11
C LEU A 127 -20.02 -21.05 -3.53
N GLU A 128 -20.91 -21.99 -3.18
CA GLU A 128 -22.17 -21.67 -2.52
C GLU A 128 -21.98 -21.03 -1.14
N ASP A 129 -21.03 -21.53 -0.35
CA ASP A 129 -20.77 -20.98 0.99
C ASP A 129 -20.18 -19.56 0.92
N LEU A 130 -19.33 -19.28 -0.08
CA LEU A 130 -18.77 -17.95 -0.31
C LEU A 130 -19.85 -16.93 -0.75
N ARG A 131 -20.77 -17.32 -1.63
CA ARG A 131 -21.95 -16.50 -2.02
C ARG A 131 -22.84 -16.21 -0.82
N ARG A 132 -23.11 -17.22 0.00
CA ARG A 132 -23.93 -17.08 1.23
C ARG A 132 -23.32 -16.06 2.19
N ARG A 133 -21.99 -15.98 2.27
CA ARG A 133 -21.24 -15.07 3.15
C ARG A 133 -20.97 -13.70 2.53
N ARG A 134 -21.43 -13.43 1.30
CA ARG A 134 -21.14 -12.20 0.52
C ARG A 134 -19.64 -11.91 0.38
N LEU A 135 -18.82 -12.96 0.25
CA LEU A 135 -17.37 -12.84 0.01
C LEU A 135 -17.04 -12.78 -1.48
N ILE A 136 -17.96 -13.27 -2.32
CA ILE A 136 -18.01 -13.14 -3.78
C ILE A 136 -19.45 -12.92 -4.22
#